data_AF-A0A6M3MC36-F1
#
_entry.id   AF-A0A6M3MC36-F1
#
_cell.length_a   1.000
_cell.length_b   1.000
_cell.length_c   1.000
_cell.angle_alpha   90.00
_cell.angle_beta   90.00
_cell.angle_gamma   90.00
#
_symmetry.space_group_name_H-M   'P 1'
#
loop_
_entity.id
_entity.type
_entity.pdbx_description
1 polymer ?
#
loop_
_entity_poly.entity_id
_entity_poly.type
_entity_poly.pdbx_seq_one_letter_code
_entity_poly.pdbx_strand_id
1 'polypeptide(L)'
;MDNLTEQWKSIPAYEGYEASNLGQIGSRKSPKSGSYSRRILSSCKNGSGYLVVALIKNGKSRSFLVHRLIAMSFLGLPSKENDIIHHKDGNSINNRLDNLEWSNRSKNALDSPNMKGEKSSRAKLKNGEVWLIRKLYAKGIKQIIISKMFKTDPSRINKIIHYVDWKKHGFYQD
;
A
#
# COMPACT_ATOMS: atom_id res chain seq x y z
N MET A 1 20.24 -9.85 -15.90
CA MET A 1 20.72 -8.62 -16.58
C MET A 1 20.38 -7.47 -15.66
N ASP A 2 21.41 -6.76 -15.21
CA ASP A 2 21.38 -5.88 -14.04
C ASP A 2 20.42 -4.70 -14.18
N ASN A 3 19.43 -4.66 -13.30
CA ASN A 3 18.44 -3.58 -13.18
C ASN A 3 18.96 -2.43 -12.26
N LEU A 4 20.28 -2.26 -12.15
CA LEU A 4 20.93 -1.36 -11.21
C LEU A 4 21.21 0.05 -11.76
N THR A 5 21.14 0.25 -13.08
CA THR A 5 21.36 1.56 -13.68
C THR A 5 20.11 2.43 -13.58
N GLU A 6 20.31 3.69 -13.20
CA GLU A 6 19.22 4.67 -13.13
C GLU A 6 18.72 4.97 -14.54
N GLN A 7 17.46 4.66 -14.79
CA GLN A 7 16.76 4.94 -16.04
C GLN A 7 15.83 6.12 -15.85
N TRP A 8 15.78 6.98 -16.87
CA TRP A 8 14.93 8.17 -16.88
C TRP A 8 13.98 8.13 -18.07
N LYS A 9 12.69 8.41 -17.83
CA LYS A 9 11.65 8.45 -18.87
C LYS A 9 10.87 9.76 -18.79
N SER A 10 10.44 10.26 -19.95
CA SER A 10 9.61 11.46 -20.03
C SER A 10 8.26 11.23 -19.34
N ILE A 11 7.77 12.25 -18.62
CA ILE A 11 6.46 12.21 -17.98
C ILE A 11 5.38 12.51 -19.04
N PRO A 12 4.38 11.63 -19.24
CA PRO A 12 3.30 11.87 -20.19
C PRO A 12 2.60 13.21 -19.95
N ALA A 13 2.35 13.95 -21.03
CA ALA A 13 1.73 15.29 -21.03
C ALA A 13 2.52 16.42 -20.31
N TYR A 14 3.72 16.16 -19.79
CA TYR A 14 4.59 17.16 -19.15
C TYR A 14 5.97 17.18 -19.81
N GLU A 15 6.01 17.77 -21.00
CA GLU A 15 7.25 17.96 -21.77
C GLU A 15 8.32 18.69 -20.95
N GLY A 16 9.56 18.24 -21.08
CA GLY A 16 10.69 18.78 -20.32
C GLY A 16 10.79 18.24 -18.90
N TYR A 17 9.91 17.33 -18.46
CA TYR A 17 10.03 16.64 -17.18
C TYR A 17 10.23 15.13 -17.37
N GLU A 18 10.98 14.54 -16.44
CA GLU A 18 11.35 13.13 -16.46
C GLU A 18 11.21 12.51 -15.07
N ALA A 19 10.90 11.22 -15.05
CA ALA A 19 10.86 10.39 -13.86
C ALA A 19 11.98 9.34 -13.93
N SER A 20 12.59 9.07 -12.78
CA SER A 20 13.62 8.04 -12.58
C SER A 20 13.02 6.75 -12.02
N ASN A 21 13.54 5.59 -12.41
CA ASN A 21 13.23 4.31 -11.78
C ASN A 21 13.67 4.25 -10.29
N LEU A 22 14.55 5.13 -9.84
CA LEU A 22 14.99 5.22 -8.43
C LEU A 22 14.12 6.16 -7.57
N GLY A 23 13.03 6.71 -8.10
CA GLY A 23 12.09 7.51 -7.29
C GLY A 23 12.20 9.03 -7.45
N GLN A 24 13.05 9.52 -8.36
CA GLN A 24 13.32 10.94 -8.53
C GLN A 24 12.52 11.57 -9.68
N ILE A 25 12.18 12.85 -9.55
CA ILE A 25 11.60 13.66 -10.63
C ILE A 25 12.57 14.77 -11.00
N GLY A 26 12.82 14.94 -12.29
CA GLY A 26 13.73 15.94 -12.81
C GLY A 26 13.10 16.80 -13.89
N SER A 27 13.55 18.04 -14.01
CA SER A 27 13.31 18.87 -15.19
C SER A 27 14.54 18.82 -16.10
N ARG A 28 14.33 18.54 -17.38
CA ARG A 28 15.30 18.79 -18.44
C ARG A 28 15.49 20.30 -18.59
N LYS A 29 16.72 20.77 -18.52
CA LYS A 29 17.05 22.11 -19.01
C LYS A 29 17.44 21.99 -20.48
N SER A 30 16.85 22.83 -21.33
CA SER A 30 17.43 23.06 -22.65
C SER A 30 18.83 23.63 -22.47
N PRO A 31 19.85 23.10 -23.16
CA PRO A 31 21.20 23.62 -23.05
C PRO A 31 21.21 25.07 -23.56
N LYS A 32 21.56 26.04 -22.71
CA LYS A 32 22.05 27.33 -23.21
C LYS A 32 23.50 27.21 -23.74
N SER A 33 24.20 26.12 -23.40
CA SER A 33 25.64 25.91 -23.68
C SER A 33 25.97 24.53 -24.27
N GLY A 34 25.03 23.88 -24.97
CA GLY A 34 25.28 22.62 -25.68
C GLY A 34 25.29 21.33 -24.85
N SER A 35 25.35 21.38 -23.51
CA SER A 35 25.31 20.17 -22.67
C SER A 35 23.95 19.93 -22.00
N TYR A 36 23.44 18.70 -22.12
CA TYR A 36 22.22 18.24 -21.48
C TYR A 36 22.40 18.21 -19.95
N SER A 37 21.54 18.93 -19.22
CA SER A 37 21.54 18.89 -17.75
C SER A 37 20.14 18.65 -17.19
N ARG A 38 20.05 17.77 -16.20
CA ARG A 38 18.84 17.50 -15.44
C ARG A 38 18.92 18.17 -14.09
N ARG A 39 17.87 18.91 -13.72
CA ARG A 39 17.71 19.43 -12.36
C ARG A 39 16.72 18.55 -11.61
N ILE A 40 17.15 17.93 -10.53
CA ILE A 40 16.27 17.20 -9.62
C ILE A 40 15.34 18.19 -8.93
N LEU A 41 14.05 17.87 -8.90
CA LEU A 41 13.03 18.71 -8.28
C LEU A 41 12.84 18.30 -6.83
N SER A 42 12.74 19.29 -5.94
CA SER A 42 12.39 19.05 -4.54
C SER A 42 10.95 18.60 -4.43
N SER A 43 10.73 17.53 -3.67
CA SER A 43 9.39 17.05 -3.29
C SER A 43 9.16 17.24 -1.78
N CYS A 44 7.91 17.44 -1.38
CA CYS A 44 7.50 17.51 0.02
C CYS A 44 6.42 16.46 0.32
N LYS A 45 6.20 16.15 1.61
CA LYS A 45 5.09 15.28 2.01
C LYS A 45 3.78 16.07 2.00
N ASN A 46 2.72 15.48 1.48
CA ASN A 46 1.36 16.00 1.64
C ASN A 46 0.76 15.59 2.99
N GLY A 47 -0.46 16.06 3.30
CA GLY A 47 -1.18 15.71 4.54
C GLY A 47 -1.51 14.23 4.69
N SER A 48 -1.39 13.42 3.63
CA SER A 48 -1.60 11.97 3.64
C SER A 48 -0.29 11.18 3.66
N GLY A 49 0.86 11.85 3.81
CA GLY A 49 2.18 11.22 3.92
C GLY A 49 2.86 10.83 2.61
N TYR A 50 2.30 11.18 1.45
CA TYR A 50 2.89 10.91 0.13
C TYR A 50 3.76 12.07 -0.35
N LEU A 51 4.82 11.76 -1.08
CA LEU A 51 5.64 12.79 -1.74
C LEU A 51 4.89 13.42 -2.92
N VAL A 52 4.90 14.76 -2.95
CA VAL A 52 4.36 15.59 -4.03
C VAL A 52 5.42 16.52 -4.61
N VAL A 53 5.31 16.79 -5.91
CA VAL A 53 6.17 17.72 -6.65
C VAL A 53 5.31 18.66 -7.49
N ALA A 54 5.73 19.91 -7.61
CA ALA A 54 5.07 20.88 -8.48
C ALA A 54 5.68 20.87 -9.89
N LEU A 55 4.85 20.69 -10.91
CA LEU A 55 5.23 20.80 -12.31
C LEU A 55 4.56 22.03 -12.94
N ILE A 56 5.28 22.75 -13.80
CA ILE A 56 4.79 23.95 -14.46
C ILE A 56 4.54 23.64 -15.94
N LYS A 57 3.34 23.95 -16.42
CA LYS A 57 2.98 23.85 -17.84
C LYS A 57 2.16 25.08 -18.23
N ASN A 58 2.54 25.74 -19.32
CA ASN A 58 1.87 26.95 -19.83
C ASN A 58 1.69 28.04 -18.75
N GLY A 59 2.74 28.30 -17.97
CA GLY A 59 2.72 29.28 -16.87
C GLY A 59 1.92 28.87 -15.64
N LYS A 60 1.26 27.70 -15.63
CA LYS A 60 0.45 27.21 -14.51
C LYS A 60 1.19 26.11 -13.76
N SER A 61 1.36 26.30 -12.45
CA SER A 61 1.92 25.29 -11.54
C SER A 61 0.83 24.35 -11.05
N ARG A 62 1.09 23.04 -11.03
CA ARG A 62 0.21 22.02 -10.47
C ARG A 62 1.02 20.99 -9.69
N SER A 63 0.48 20.56 -8.55
CA SER A 63 1.10 19.55 -7.69
C SER A 63 0.68 18.13 -8.08
N PHE A 64 1.65 17.22 -8.13
CA PHE A 64 1.48 15.83 -8.51
C PHE A 64 2.11 14.88 -7.50
N LEU A 65 1.53 13.70 -7.33
CA LEU A 65 2.11 12.62 -6.53
C LEU A 65 3.30 12.00 -7.26
N VAL A 66 4.45 11.91 -6.60
CA VAL A 66 5.71 11.42 -7.19
C VAL A 66 5.56 9.98 -7.70
N HIS A 67 5.03 9.07 -6.87
CA HIS A 67 4.80 7.67 -7.27
C HIS A 67 3.92 7.54 -8.52
N ARG A 68 2.94 8.43 -8.69
CA ARG A 68 2.01 8.37 -9.84
C ARG A 68 2.71 8.80 -11.13
N LEU A 69 3.55 9.83 -11.06
CA LEU A 69 4.36 10.27 -12.21
C LEU A 69 5.32 9.17 -12.68
N ILE A 70 5.96 8.48 -11.73
CA ILE A 70 6.87 7.37 -12.03
C ILE A 70 6.09 6.21 -12.65
N ALA A 71 5.00 5.77 -12.03
CA ALA A 71 4.19 4.69 -12.56
C ALA A 71 3.66 4.99 -13.96
N MET A 72 3.15 6.20 -14.22
CA MET A 72 2.70 6.60 -15.55
C MET A 72 3.83 6.57 -16.59
N SER A 73 5.06 6.87 -16.19
CA SER A 73 6.23 6.91 -17.09
C SER A 73 6.79 5.53 -17.41
N PHE A 74 6.72 4.58 -16.46
CA PHE A 74 7.36 3.26 -16.59
C PHE A 74 6.37 2.10 -16.76
N LEU A 75 5.26 2.12 -16.04
CA LEU A 75 4.22 1.09 -16.05
C LEU A 75 3.08 1.42 -17.03
N GLY A 76 3.09 2.62 -17.62
CA GLY A 76 2.06 3.11 -18.51
C GLY A 76 0.89 3.79 -17.77
N LEU A 77 -0.04 4.31 -18.55
CA LEU A 77 -1.25 4.94 -18.03
C LEU A 77 -2.13 3.89 -17.32
N PRO A 78 -2.86 4.28 -16.26
CA PRO A 78 -3.78 3.38 -15.59
C PRO A 78 -4.79 2.82 -16.59
N SER A 79 -5.04 1.52 -16.53
CA SER A 79 -5.97 0.84 -17.45
C SER A 79 -7.43 1.10 -17.08
N LYS A 80 -7.69 1.40 -15.80
CA LYS A 80 -9.01 1.73 -15.26
C LYS A 80 -8.93 3.04 -14.47
N GLU A 81 -10.01 3.81 -14.45
CA GLU A 81 -10.08 5.08 -13.71
C GLU A 81 -9.80 4.94 -12.20
N ASN A 82 -10.09 3.76 -11.64
CA ASN A 82 -9.94 3.45 -10.22
C ASN A 82 -8.62 2.74 -9.86
N ASP A 83 -7.68 2.62 -10.80
CA ASP A 83 -6.36 2.07 -10.51
C ASP A 83 -5.59 3.05 -9.60
N ILE A 84 -5.05 2.50 -8.51
CA ILE A 84 -4.23 3.19 -7.52
C ILE A 84 -2.85 2.56 -7.48
N ILE A 85 -1.86 3.32 -7.06
CA ILE A 85 -0.51 2.78 -6.87
C ILE A 85 -0.42 2.14 -5.49
N HIS A 86 0.09 0.93 -5.47
CA HIS A 86 0.43 0.18 -4.27
C HIS A 86 1.95 0.19 -4.07
N HIS A 87 2.38 0.54 -2.86
CA HIS A 87 3.77 0.45 -2.39
C HIS A 87 3.96 -0.90 -1.72
N LYS A 88 4.78 -1.79 -2.30
CA LYS A 88 4.92 -3.19 -1.84
C LYS A 88 5.47 -3.29 -0.41
N ASP A 89 6.33 -2.35 -0.02
CA ASP A 89 6.89 -2.25 1.33
C ASP A 89 6.00 -1.49 2.33
N GLY A 90 4.85 -0.96 1.90
CA GLY A 90 3.96 -0.13 2.71
C GLY A 90 4.50 1.26 3.03
N ASN A 91 5.65 1.67 2.48
CA ASN A 91 6.28 2.95 2.74
C ASN A 91 5.99 3.97 1.61
N SER A 92 5.11 4.93 1.90
CA SER A 92 4.63 5.95 0.95
C SER A 92 5.69 6.92 0.42
N ILE A 93 6.90 6.92 0.99
CA ILE A 93 8.03 7.74 0.52
C ILE A 93 9.03 6.95 -0.33
N ASN A 94 8.99 5.61 -0.31
CA ASN A 94 9.85 4.77 -1.13
C ASN A 94 9.24 4.63 -2.54
N ASN A 95 9.51 5.62 -3.41
CA ASN A 95 8.91 5.69 -4.74
C ASN A 95 9.74 4.99 -5.83
N ARG A 96 10.67 4.09 -5.48
CA ARG A 96 11.41 3.31 -6.46
C ARG A 96 10.46 2.46 -7.30
N LEU A 97 10.71 2.35 -8.60
CA LEU A 97 9.85 1.64 -9.54
C LEU A 97 9.61 0.18 -9.16
N ASP A 98 10.64 -0.50 -8.66
CA ASP A 98 10.56 -1.88 -8.18
C ASP A 98 9.57 -2.06 -7.01
N ASN A 99 9.36 -1.00 -6.22
CA ASN A 99 8.42 -0.95 -5.10
C ASN A 99 7.00 -0.53 -5.49
N LEU A 100 6.75 -0.11 -6.75
CA LEU A 100 5.44 0.37 -7.19
C LEU A 100 4.73 -0.63 -8.12
N GLU A 101 3.42 -0.75 -7.96
CA GLU A 101 2.56 -1.48 -8.89
C GLU A 101 1.16 -0.84 -8.99
N TRP A 102 0.51 -0.98 -10.15
CA TRP A 102 -0.90 -0.63 -10.29
C TRP A 102 -1.76 -1.70 -9.59
N SER A 103 -2.64 -1.26 -8.71
CA SER A 103 -3.63 -2.09 -8.03
C SER A 103 -5.02 -1.47 -8.17
N ASN A 104 -6.06 -2.30 -8.08
CA ASN A 104 -7.44 -1.83 -8.11
C ASN A 104 -7.96 -1.68 -6.67
N ARG A 105 -8.72 -0.61 -6.38
CA ARG A 105 -9.37 -0.42 -5.07
C ARG A 105 -10.17 -1.64 -4.59
N SER A 106 -10.81 -2.38 -5.49
CA SER A 106 -11.56 -3.61 -5.16
C SER A 106 -10.66 -4.74 -4.66
N LYS A 107 -9.40 -4.80 -5.13
CA LYS A 107 -8.37 -5.72 -4.64
C LYS A 107 -7.76 -5.22 -3.32
N ASN A 108 -7.47 -3.92 -3.21
CA ASN A 108 -6.91 -3.33 -1.97
C ASN A 108 -7.89 -3.29 -0.79
N ALA A 109 -9.21 -3.40 -1.01
CA ALA A 109 -10.16 -3.64 0.09
C ALA A 109 -10.07 -5.07 0.65
N LEU A 110 -9.59 -6.02 -0.16
CA LEU A 110 -9.31 -7.40 0.26
C LEU A 110 -7.90 -7.54 0.87
N ASP A 111 -6.92 -6.82 0.31
CA ASP A 111 -5.49 -6.87 0.69
C ASP A 111 -5.03 -5.77 1.66
N SER A 112 -5.85 -4.75 1.96
CA SER A 112 -5.63 -3.96 3.17
C SER A 112 -5.61 -4.95 4.32
N PRO A 113 -4.62 -4.93 5.24
CA PRO A 113 -4.68 -5.76 6.42
C PRO A 113 -5.94 -5.34 7.14
N ASN A 114 -7.00 -6.12 6.92
CA ASN A 114 -8.27 -5.95 7.56
C ASN A 114 -7.92 -5.72 9.03
N MET A 115 -8.30 -4.57 9.59
CA MET A 115 -8.26 -4.34 11.05
C MET A 115 -9.32 -5.25 11.70
N LYS A 116 -9.20 -6.55 11.45
CA LYS A 116 -10.03 -7.65 11.88
C LYS A 116 -9.14 -8.52 12.73
N GLY A 117 -9.69 -8.96 13.84
CA GLY A 117 -8.94 -9.63 14.87
C GLY A 117 -8.01 -8.69 15.64
N GLU A 118 -6.85 -9.18 16.07
CA GLU A 118 -5.96 -8.50 17.04
C GLU A 118 -5.35 -7.20 16.53
N LYS A 119 -5.34 -7.00 15.21
CA LYS A 119 -4.86 -5.76 14.56
C LYS A 119 -5.87 -4.62 14.66
N SER A 120 -7.06 -4.87 15.23
CA SER A 120 -8.01 -3.82 15.58
C SER A 120 -7.69 -3.27 16.97
N SER A 121 -7.59 -1.94 17.10
CA SER A 121 -7.51 -1.27 18.41
C SER A 121 -8.74 -1.53 19.30
N ARG A 122 -9.84 -2.03 18.72
CA ARG A 122 -11.08 -2.42 19.40
C ARG A 122 -11.20 -3.94 19.63
N ALA A 123 -10.14 -4.71 19.38
CA ALA A 123 -10.16 -6.15 19.52
C ALA A 123 -10.38 -6.57 20.98
N LYS A 124 -11.54 -7.17 21.28
CA LYS A 124 -11.83 -7.76 22.60
C LYS A 124 -11.10 -9.07 22.86
N LEU A 125 -10.57 -9.72 21.82
CA LEU A 125 -9.88 -11.01 21.87
C LEU A 125 -8.59 -10.94 21.06
N LYS A 126 -7.52 -11.56 21.55
CA LYS A 126 -6.21 -11.71 20.89
C LYS A 126 -6.09 -13.07 20.19
N ASN A 127 -5.12 -13.24 19.28
CA ASN A 127 -4.92 -14.50 18.56
C ASN A 127 -4.77 -15.72 19.49
N GLY A 128 -4.01 -15.58 20.59
CA GLY A 128 -3.84 -16.67 21.58
C GLY A 128 -5.15 -17.09 22.28
N GLU A 129 -6.07 -16.14 22.49
CA GLU A 129 -7.37 -16.43 23.10
C GLU A 129 -8.30 -17.14 22.13
N VAL A 130 -8.26 -16.74 20.85
CA VAL A 130 -9.00 -17.42 19.76
C VAL A 130 -8.57 -18.88 19.62
N TRP A 131 -7.26 -19.14 19.70
CA TRP A 131 -6.73 -20.50 19.71
C TRP A 131 -7.22 -21.29 20.93
N LEU A 132 -7.16 -20.69 22.12
CA LEU A 132 -7.59 -21.35 23.35
C LEU A 132 -9.11 -21.65 23.35
N ILE A 133 -9.94 -20.77 22.80
CA ILE A 133 -11.38 -20.99 22.58
C ILE A 133 -11.60 -22.26 21.73
N ARG A 134 -10.89 -22.39 20.61
CA ARG A 134 -11.02 -23.56 19.73
C ARG A 134 -10.53 -24.84 20.42
N LYS A 135 -9.41 -24.77 21.15
CA LYS A 135 -8.85 -25.89 21.90
C LYS A 135 -9.77 -26.37 23.02
N LEU A 136 -10.38 -25.45 23.77
CA LEU A 136 -11.34 -25.79 24.83
C LEU A 136 -12.60 -26.44 24.26
N TYR A 137 -13.11 -25.92 23.14
CA TYR A 137 -14.25 -26.53 22.47
C TYR A 137 -13.95 -27.93 21.95
N ALA A 138 -12.77 -28.14 21.33
CA ALA A 138 -12.31 -29.46 20.89
C ALA A 138 -12.15 -30.47 22.05
N LYS A 139 -11.86 -29.98 23.27
CA LYS A 139 -11.84 -30.79 24.50
C LYS A 139 -13.23 -31.06 25.10
N GLY A 140 -14.31 -30.70 24.41
CA GLY A 140 -15.68 -30.94 24.84
C GLY A 140 -16.25 -29.89 25.81
N ILE A 141 -15.55 -28.78 26.04
CA ILE A 141 -16.09 -27.71 26.90
C ILE A 141 -17.22 -26.99 26.17
N LYS A 142 -18.38 -26.85 26.84
CA LYS A 142 -19.57 -26.23 26.27
C LYS A 142 -19.31 -24.75 25.94
N GLN A 143 -19.84 -24.28 24.80
CA GLN A 143 -19.68 -22.90 24.32
C GLN A 143 -20.10 -21.84 25.36
N ILE A 144 -21.13 -22.12 26.16
CA ILE A 144 -21.62 -21.25 27.24
C ILE A 144 -20.53 -21.03 28.31
N ILE A 145 -19.78 -22.07 28.66
CA ILE A 145 -18.70 -21.99 29.65
C ILE A 145 -17.55 -21.16 29.07
N ILE A 146 -17.17 -21.43 27.81
CA ILE A 146 -16.13 -20.69 27.09
C ILE A 146 -16.51 -19.21 26.97
N SER A 147 -17.76 -18.90 26.63
CA SER A 147 -18.29 -17.53 26.56
C SER A 147 -18.10 -16.77 27.88
N LYS A 148 -18.41 -17.41 29.03
CA LYS A 148 -18.19 -16.82 30.35
C LYS A 148 -16.70 -16.61 30.64
N MET A 149 -15.84 -17.57 30.30
CA MET A 149 -14.39 -17.49 30.53
C MET A 149 -13.76 -16.29 29.79
N PHE A 150 -14.17 -16.04 28.55
CA PHE A 150 -13.62 -14.96 27.71
C PHE A 150 -14.49 -13.70 27.70
N LYS A 151 -15.51 -13.62 28.57
CA LYS A 151 -16.44 -12.48 28.70
C LYS A 151 -16.98 -11.99 27.34
N THR A 152 -17.34 -12.95 26.49
CA THR A 152 -17.74 -12.69 25.11
C THR A 152 -19.04 -13.40 24.78
N ASP A 153 -19.80 -12.89 23.83
CA ASP A 153 -21.12 -13.41 23.49
C ASP A 153 -21.05 -14.85 22.91
N PRO A 154 -21.94 -15.79 23.31
CA PRO A 154 -21.95 -17.16 22.78
C PRO A 154 -22.04 -17.24 21.25
N SER A 155 -22.76 -16.33 20.59
CA SER A 155 -22.83 -16.28 19.12
C SER A 155 -21.47 -15.95 18.50
N ARG A 156 -20.66 -15.15 19.19
CA ARG A 156 -19.30 -14.80 18.76
C ARG A 156 -18.34 -15.97 18.94
N ILE A 157 -18.48 -16.74 20.03
CA ILE A 157 -17.76 -18.01 20.21
C ILE A 157 -18.08 -18.98 19.07
N ASN A 158 -19.36 -19.11 18.69
CA ASN A 158 -19.78 -19.98 17.60
C ASN A 158 -19.15 -19.57 16.25
N LYS A 159 -19.12 -18.27 15.93
CA LYS A 159 -18.45 -17.75 14.73
C LYS A 159 -16.94 -18.02 14.71
N ILE A 160 -16.27 -17.96 15.87
CA ILE A 160 -14.85 -18.27 16.02
C ILE A 160 -14.57 -19.77 15.81
N ILE A 161 -15.40 -20.63 16.39
CA ILE A 161 -15.29 -22.11 16.26
C ILE A 161 -15.45 -22.53 14.80
N HIS A 162 -16.43 -21.97 14.08
CA HIS A 162 -16.72 -22.33 12.69
C HIS A 162 -15.96 -21.49 11.65
N TYR A 163 -14.92 -20.76 12.08
CA TYR A 163 -14.06 -19.95 11.19
C TYR A 163 -14.81 -18.90 10.36
N VAL A 164 -16.03 -18.53 10.78
CA VAL A 164 -16.83 -17.46 10.18
C VAL A 164 -16.22 -16.10 10.54
N ASP A 165 -15.83 -15.94 11.81
CA ASP A 165 -14.95 -14.88 12.29
C ASP A 165 -13.53 -15.45 12.51
N TRP A 166 -12.50 -14.63 12.32
CA TRP A 166 -11.08 -15.06 12.40
C TRP A 166 -10.80 -16.27 11.49
N LYS A 167 -10.94 -16.02 10.18
CA LYS A 167 -10.68 -16.98 9.10
C LYS A 167 -9.33 -17.66 9.27
N LYS A 168 -9.21 -18.89 8.78
CA LYS A 168 -8.02 -19.75 8.88
C LYS A 168 -6.82 -19.11 8.16
N HIS A 169 -6.13 -18.19 8.83
CA HIS A 169 -4.86 -17.63 8.37
C HIS A 169 -3.73 -18.17 9.25
N GLY A 170 -3.13 -19.25 8.76
CA GLY A 170 -1.69 -19.50 8.71
C GLY A 170 -0.81 -19.50 9.96
N PHE A 171 -1.26 -19.22 11.18
CA PHE A 171 -0.32 -19.08 12.30
C PHE A 171 -0.25 -20.23 13.30
N TYR A 172 -1.20 -21.16 13.30
CA TYR A 172 -1.12 -22.36 14.15
C TYR A 172 -1.82 -23.52 13.41
N GLN A 173 -1.04 -24.24 12.61
CA GLN A 173 -1.34 -25.65 12.27
C GLN A 173 -0.78 -26.52 13.39
N ASP A 174 -1.37 -27.71 13.56
CA ASP A 174 -1.32 -28.59 14.73
C ASP A 174 0.06 -28.79 15.39
#